data_AF-A0A933ZMC5-F1
#
_entry.id   AF-A0A933ZMC5-F1
#
_cell.length_a   1.000
_cell.length_b   1.000
_cell.length_c   1.000
_cell.angle_alpha   90.00
_cell.angle_beta   90.00
_cell.angle_gamma   90.00
#
_symmetry.space_group_name_H-M   'P 1'
#
loop_
_entity.id
_entity.type
_entity.pdbx_description
1 polymer ?
#
loop_
_entity_poly.entity_id
_entity_poly.type
_entity_poly.pdbx_seq_one_letter_code
_entity_poly.pdbx_strand_id
1 'polypeptide(L)' 'HRYPAKAEHLKEHADFVETFSALAVQLRQGGPSSVLALEVNNKICQWLIRHVLGTDKPMCEHLRLAGLR' A
#
# COMPACT_ATOMS: atom_id res chain seq x y z
N HIS A 1 -11.39 -9.42 15.12
CA HIS A 1 -10.83 -10.58 14.39
C HIS A 1 -9.40 -10.88 14.79
N ARG A 2 -9.07 -12.16 14.92
CA ARG A 2 -7.70 -12.64 15.15
C ARG A 2 -7.04 -12.99 13.82
N TYR A 3 -7.00 -12.02 12.88
CA TYR A 3 -6.28 -12.23 11.63
C TYR A 3 -4.79 -12.38 11.96
N PRO A 4 -4.16 -13.54 11.69
CA PRO A 4 -2.80 -13.83 12.17
C PRO A 4 -1.76 -12.84 11.64
N ALA A 5 -1.92 -12.38 10.40
CA ALA A 5 -0.98 -11.46 9.74
C ALA A 5 -1.34 -9.97 9.94
N LYS A 6 -2.18 -9.63 10.93
CA LYS A 6 -2.60 -8.23 11.18
C LYS A 6 -1.41 -7.29 11.40
N ALA A 7 -0.40 -7.72 12.15
CA ALA A 7 0.77 -6.88 12.45
C ALA A 7 1.58 -6.58 11.18
N GLU A 8 1.75 -7.57 10.31
CA GLU A 8 2.43 -7.42 9.03
C GLU A 8 1.63 -6.53 8.06
N HIS A 9 0.30 -6.71 8.00
CA HIS A 9 -0.59 -5.84 7.22
C HIS A 9 -0.45 -4.37 7.62
N LEU A 10 -0.47 -4.07 8.92
CA LEU A 10 -0.29 -2.71 9.43
C LEU A 10 1.10 -2.16 9.12
N LYS A 11 2.13 -3.01 9.14
CA LYS A 11 3.48 -2.62 8.74
C LYS A 11 3.54 -2.25 7.25
N GLU A 12 2.93 -3.03 6.36
CA GLU A 12 2.87 -2.70 4.93
C GLU A 12 2.23 -1.33 4.69
N HIS A 13 1.18 -0.99 5.45
CA HIS A 13 0.54 0.33 5.38
C HIS A 13 1.46 1.44 5.87
N ALA A 14 2.16 1.24 7.00
CA ALA A 14 3.10 2.23 7.53
C ALA A 14 4.23 2.51 6.53
N ASP A 15 4.86 1.46 6.00
CA ASP A 15 5.95 1.56 5.02
C ASP A 15 5.49 2.26 3.73
N PHE A 16 4.22 2.05 3.33
CA PHE A 16 3.62 2.74 2.19
C PHE A 16 3.42 4.23 2.43
N VAL A 17 2.94 4.62 3.62
CA VAL A 17 2.76 6.03 4.00
C VAL A 17 4.11 6.76 3.99
N GLU A 18 5.18 6.13 4.46
CA GLU A 18 6.54 6.67 4.38
C GLU A 18 6.98 6.88 2.92
N THR A 19 6.77 5.88 2.07
CA THR A 19 7.08 5.96 0.64
C THR A 19 6.32 7.09 -0.06
N PHE A 20 5.02 7.22 0.21
CA PHE A 20 4.19 8.28 -0.36
C PHE A 20 4.63 9.67 0.14
N SER A 21 4.98 9.78 1.43
CA SER A 21 5.47 11.02 2.02
C SER A 21 6.78 11.48 1.38
N ALA A 22 7.68 10.55 1.05
CA ALA A 22 8.91 10.85 0.32
C ALA A 22 8.64 11.41 -1.08
N LEU A 23 7.71 10.82 -1.83
CA LEU A 23 7.28 11.34 -3.14
C LEU A 23 6.70 12.77 -3.02
N ALA A 24 5.92 13.03 -1.97
CA ALA A 24 5.37 14.36 -1.71
C ALA A 24 6.45 15.39 -1.37
N VAL A 25 7.52 15.00 -0.67
CA VAL A 25 8.70 15.85 -0.43
C VAL A 25 9.39 16.20 -1.74
N GLN A 26 9.63 15.20 -2.61
CA GLN A 26 10.23 15.41 -3.92
C GLN A 26 9.42 16.39 -4.77
N LEU A 27 8.08 16.25 -4.77
CA LEU A 27 7.18 17.19 -5.45
C LEU A 27 7.34 18.62 -4.93
N ARG A 28 7.40 18.81 -3.60
CA ARG A 28 7.53 20.14 -3.00
C ARG A 28 8.88 20.79 -3.28
N GLN A 29 9.94 20.01 -3.37
CA GLN A 29 11.31 20.52 -3.58
C GLN A 29 11.64 20.75 -5.06
N GLY A 30 11.27 19.80 -5.92
CA GLY A 30 11.63 19.81 -7.35
C GLY A 30 10.51 20.23 -8.30
N GLY A 31 9.28 20.40 -7.79
CA GLY A 31 8.11 20.64 -8.62
C GLY A 31 7.65 19.40 -9.40
N PRO A 32 6.56 19.53 -10.17
CA PRO A 32 6.07 18.45 -11.00
C PRO A 32 7.04 18.16 -12.16
N SER A 33 7.27 16.88 -12.45
CA SER A 33 8.04 16.43 -13.61
C SER A 33 7.51 15.10 -14.16
N SER A 34 7.82 14.81 -15.42
CA SER A 34 7.48 13.51 -16.03
C SER A 34 8.17 12.33 -15.34
N VAL A 35 9.40 12.54 -14.86
CA VAL A 35 10.15 11.55 -14.06
C VAL A 35 9.42 11.26 -12.76
N LEU A 36 9.02 12.29 -12.01
CA LEU A 36 8.26 12.11 -10.77
C LEU A 36 6.90 11.45 -11.01
N ALA A 37 6.20 11.81 -12.09
CA ALA A 37 4.94 11.16 -12.46
C ALA A 37 5.12 9.66 -12.74
N LEU A 38 6.20 9.28 -13.44
CA LEU A 38 6.53 7.88 -13.68
C LEU A 38 6.89 7.15 -12.38
N GLU A 39 7.65 7.78 -11.49
CA GLU A 39 7.98 7.21 -10.18
C GLU A 39 6.73 7.00 -9.31
N VAL A 40 5.82 7.98 -9.26
CA VAL A 40 4.54 7.86 -8.58
C VAL A 40 3.75 6.69 -9.15
N ASN A 41 3.60 6.61 -10.48
CA ASN A 41 2.88 5.50 -11.10
C ASN A 41 3.51 4.15 -10.75
N ASN A 42 4.83 4.02 -10.86
CA ASN A 42 5.52 2.77 -10.58
C ASN A 42 5.45 2.39 -9.10
N LYS A 43 5.61 3.33 -8.16
CA LYS A 43 5.61 3.02 -6.73
C LYS A 43 4.20 2.79 -6.19
N ILE A 44 3.25 3.65 -6.57
CA ILE A 44 1.89 3.58 -6.04
C ILE A 44 1.09 2.47 -6.71
N CYS A 45 1.05 2.41 -8.04
CA CYS A 45 0.24 1.39 -8.72
C CYS A 45 0.78 -0.02 -8.47
N GLN A 46 2.10 -0.23 -8.49
CA GLN A 46 2.66 -1.55 -8.18
C GLN A 46 2.51 -1.93 -6.71
N TRP A 47 2.50 -0.96 -5.78
CA TRP A 47 2.20 -1.25 -4.39
C TRP A 47 0.74 -1.69 -4.24
N LEU A 48 -0.22 -0.94 -4.80
CA LEU A 48 -1.64 -1.27 -4.74
C LEU A 48 -1.95 -2.66 -5.34
N ILE A 49 -1.39 -2.96 -6.52
CA ILE A 49 -1.60 -4.28 -7.16
C ILE A 49 -1.09 -5.40 -6.26
N ARG A 50 0.12 -5.26 -5.70
CA ARG A 50 0.71 -6.29 -4.83
C ARG A 50 -0.04 -6.41 -3.50
N HIS A 51 -0.39 -5.29 -2.88
CA HIS A 51 -1.05 -5.26 -1.58
C HIS A 51 -2.47 -5.84 -1.65
N VAL A 52 -3.26 -5.42 -2.64
CA VAL A 52 -4.64 -5.92 -2.78
C VAL A 52 -4.67 -7.41 -3.08
N LEU A 53 -3.83 -7.86 -4.02
CA LEU A 53 -3.82 -9.27 -4.44
C LEU A 53 -3.12 -10.18 -3.41
N GLY A 54 -2.06 -9.70 -2.77
CA GLY A 54 -1.20 -10.48 -1.89
C GLY A 54 -1.61 -10.45 -0.41
N THR A 55 -2.21 -9.35 0.06
CA THR A 55 -2.48 -9.11 1.48
C THR A 55 -3.97 -8.96 1.77
N ASP A 56 -4.66 -8.06 1.08
CA ASP A 56 -6.08 -7.79 1.33
C ASP A 56 -6.97 -8.97 0.94
N LYS A 57 -6.74 -9.58 -0.23
CA LYS A 57 -7.56 -10.71 -0.70
C LYS A 57 -7.49 -11.92 0.25
N PRO A 58 -6.31 -12.37 0.74
CA PRO A 58 -6.25 -13.40 1.78
C PRO A 58 -6.91 -13.00 3.10
N MET A 59 -6.76 -11.74 3.53
CA MET A 59 -7.45 -11.24 4.72
C MET A 59 -8.98 -11.33 4.55
N CYS A 60 -9.51 -10.88 3.42
CA CYS A 60 -10.93 -10.94 3.11
C CYS A 60 -11.45 -12.39 3.15
N GLU A 61 -10.70 -13.35 2.59
CA GLU A 61 -11.07 -14.77 2.67
C GLU A 61 -11.09 -15.29 4.12
N HIS A 62 -10.10 -14.91 4.93
CA HIS A 62 -10.08 -15.26 6.35
C HIS A 62 -11.29 -14.67 7.11
N LEU A 63 -11.62 -13.41 6.87
CA LEU A 63 -12.77 -12.75 7.49
C LEU A 63 -14.09 -13.39 7.04
N ARG A 64 -14.20 -13.75 5.77
CA ARG A 64 -15.36 -14.46 5.21
C ARG A 64 -15.56 -15.82 5.87
N LEU A 65 -14.50 -16.60 6.04
CA LEU A 65 -14.54 -17.89 6.76
C LEU A 65 -14.88 -17.71 8.24
N ALA A 66 -14.51 -16.57 8.84
CA ALA A 66 -14.88 -16.19 10.20
C ALA A 66 -16.31 -15.62 10.31
N GLY A 67 -17.09 -15.61 9.24
CA GLY A 67 -18.51 -15.22 9.23
C GLY A 67 -18.76 -13.72 9.10
N LEU A 68 -17.77 -12.93 8.67
CA LEU A 68 -17.93 -11.48 8.50
C LEU A 68 -17.91 -11.10 7.04
N ARG A 69 -18.66 -10.05 6.73
CA ARG A 69 -18.82 -9.48 5.39
C ARG A 69 -18.39 -8.02 5.41
#